data_AF-A0A947JKU3-F1
#
_entry.id   AF-A0A947JKU3-F1
#
_cell.length_a   1.000
_cell.length_b   1.000
_cell.length_c   1.000
_cell.angle_alpha   90.00
_cell.angle_beta   90.00
_cell.angle_gamma   90.00
#
_symmetry.space_group_name_H-M   'P 1'
#
loop_
_entity.id
_entity.type
_entity.pdbx_description
1 polymer ?
#
loop_
_entity_poly.entity_id
_entity_poly.type
_entity_poly.pdbx_seq_one_letter_code
_entity_poly.pdbx_strand_id
1 'polypeptide(L)'
;MHDLMTAKDICDAVQKKAKENNLNIVTEVVIDLGEMEDHGEIVSEENLRFHLDYLLKGTLAEKSKLVFKKVKTDTIVLREIEGE
;
A
#
# COMPACT_ATOMS: atom_id res chain seq x y z
N MET A 1 11.96 -10.53 5.61
CA MET A 1 12.18 -9.13 5.13
C MET A 1 11.47 -8.84 3.79
N HIS A 2 10.55 -9.70 3.31
CA HIS A 2 9.76 -9.43 2.10
C HIS A 2 8.70 -8.32 2.33
N ASP A 3 8.01 -8.33 3.48
CA ASP A 3 6.92 -7.38 3.77
C ASP A 3 7.32 -5.91 3.69
N LEU A 4 8.51 -5.56 4.19
CA LEU A 4 8.99 -4.17 4.18
C LEU A 4 9.32 -3.70 2.76
N MET A 5 9.84 -4.59 1.92
CA MET A 5 10.15 -4.27 0.53
C MET A 5 8.85 -4.04 -0.26
N THR A 6 7.87 -4.93 -0.10
CA THR A 6 6.52 -4.76 -0.67
C THR A 6 5.86 -3.47 -0.21
N ALA A 7 5.92 -3.16 1.10
CA ALA A 7 5.38 -1.91 1.63
C ALA A 7 6.05 -0.66 1.04
N LYS A 8 7.37 -0.73 0.82
CA LYS A 8 8.13 0.35 0.19
C LYS A 8 7.72 0.55 -1.26
N ASP A 9 7.60 -0.53 -2.03
CA ASP A 9 7.17 -0.47 -3.43
C ASP A 9 5.76 0.14 -3.56
N ILE A 10 4.85 -0.20 -2.66
CA ILE A 10 3.52 0.42 -2.58
C ILE A 10 3.63 1.90 -2.24
N CYS A 11 4.43 2.28 -1.25
CA CYS A 11 4.60 3.68 -0.85
C CYS A 11 5.16 4.54 -2.02
N ASP A 12 6.16 4.03 -2.73
CA ASP A 12 6.72 4.69 -3.92
C ASP A 12 5.66 4.79 -5.03
N ALA A 13 4.86 3.75 -5.24
CA ALA A 13 3.75 3.77 -6.20
C ALA A 13 2.67 4.79 -5.83
N VAL A 14 2.32 4.92 -4.53
CA VAL A 14 1.36 5.91 -4.02
C VAL A 14 1.86 7.32 -4.30
N GLN A 15 3.12 7.62 -3.94
CA GLN A 15 3.70 8.94 -4.19
C GLN A 15 3.79 9.28 -5.67
N LYS A 16 4.11 8.28 -6.52
CA LYS A 16 4.16 8.45 -7.96
C LYS A 16 2.77 8.76 -8.52
N LYS A 17 1.75 7.96 -8.20
CA LYS A 17 0.36 8.22 -8.64
C LYS A 17 -0.16 9.55 -8.09
N ALA A 18 0.17 9.91 -6.85
CA ALA A 18 -0.26 11.19 -6.27
C ALA A 18 0.31 12.38 -7.06
N LYS A 19 1.59 12.31 -7.45
CA LYS A 19 2.21 13.31 -8.32
C LYS A 19 1.59 13.33 -9.73
N GLU A 20 1.35 12.17 -10.32
CA GLU A 20 0.71 12.05 -11.65
C GLU A 20 -0.70 12.65 -11.65
N ASN A 21 -1.45 12.46 -10.56
CA ASN A 21 -2.80 12.98 -10.36
C ASN A 21 -2.83 14.42 -9.81
N ASN A 22 -1.68 15.05 -9.59
CA ASN A 22 -1.55 16.38 -8.95
C ASN A 22 -2.29 16.49 -7.60
N LEU A 23 -2.33 15.40 -6.83
CA LEU A 23 -2.94 15.37 -5.52
C LEU A 23 -2.03 16.08 -4.52
N ASN A 24 -2.61 16.96 -3.71
CA ASN A 24 -1.97 17.59 -2.58
C ASN A 24 -2.09 16.74 -1.31
N ILE A 25 -3.16 15.96 -1.20
CA ILE A 25 -3.45 15.07 -0.08
C ILE A 25 -4.06 13.78 -0.63
N VAL A 26 -3.59 12.63 -0.14
CA VAL A 26 -4.18 11.33 -0.43
C VAL A 26 -5.06 10.93 0.77
N THR A 27 -6.35 10.73 0.51
CA THR A 27 -7.36 10.40 1.53
C THR A 27 -7.62 8.91 1.61
N GLU A 28 -7.46 8.16 0.51
CA GLU A 28 -7.63 6.71 0.48
C GLU A 28 -6.58 6.04 -0.40
N VAL A 29 -6.05 4.91 0.06
CA VAL A 29 -5.13 4.05 -0.68
C VAL A 29 -5.68 2.64 -0.66
N VAL A 30 -5.97 2.11 -1.84
CA VAL A 30 -6.53 0.77 -1.99
C VAL A 30 -5.46 -0.16 -2.54
N ILE A 31 -5.22 -1.24 -1.81
CA ILE A 31 -4.17 -2.21 -2.09
C ILE A 31 -4.83 -3.55 -2.33
N ASP A 32 -4.45 -4.19 -3.44
CA ASP A 32 -4.78 -5.58 -3.67
C ASP A 32 -3.83 -6.46 -2.89
N LEU A 33 -4.38 -7.23 -1.95
CA LEU A 33 -3.66 -8.22 -1.18
C LEU A 33 -3.90 -9.58 -1.85
N GLY A 34 -2.92 -10.03 -2.63
CA GLY A 34 -2.90 -11.38 -3.18
C GLY A 34 -2.78 -12.45 -2.09
N GLU A 35 -3.21 -13.66 -2.41
CA GLU A 35 -2.93 -14.88 -1.64
C GLU A 35 -1.49 -15.32 -1.89
N MET A 36 -0.53 -14.48 -1.50
CA MET A 36 0.90 -14.76 -1.63
C MET A 36 1.31 -15.66 -0.45
N GLU A 37 1.30 -16.98 -0.66
CA GLU A 37 2.00 -17.93 0.20
C GLU A 37 3.47 -17.97 -0.23
N ASP A 38 4.29 -17.07 0.33
CA ASP A 38 5.74 -17.11 0.13
C ASP A 38 6.37 -17.78 1.35
N HIS A 39 6.98 -18.95 1.16
CA HIS A 39 7.68 -19.72 2.20
C HIS A 39 6.87 -20.04 3.48
N GLY A 40 5.54 -20.18 3.39
CA GLY A 40 4.69 -20.55 4.53
C GLY A 40 4.37 -19.40 5.50
N GLU A 41 4.79 -18.17 5.18
CA GLU A 41 4.36 -16.95 5.87
C GLU A 41 3.38 -16.19 4.97
N ILE A 42 2.11 -16.14 5.38
CA ILE A 42 1.10 -15.33 4.72
C ILE A 42 1.43 -13.88 5.05
N VAL A 43 1.69 -13.06 4.01
CA VAL A 43 1.80 -11.60 4.18
C VAL A 43 0.52 -11.11 4.84
N SER A 44 0.62 -10.77 6.12
CA SER A 44 -0.53 -10.44 6.93
C SER A 44 -0.89 -8.98 6.72
N GLU A 45 -2.18 -8.71 6.50
CA GLU A 45 -2.70 -7.35 6.34
C GLU A 45 -2.21 -6.42 7.45
N GLU A 46 -2.18 -6.89 8.70
CA GLU A 46 -1.71 -6.13 9.85
C GLU A 46 -0.24 -5.72 9.74
N ASN A 47 0.64 -6.61 9.28
CA ASN A 47 2.06 -6.32 9.15
C ASN A 47 2.30 -5.33 8.01
N LEU A 48 1.63 -5.53 6.87
CA LEU A 48 1.69 -4.62 5.73
C LEU A 48 1.15 -3.23 6.08
N ARG A 49 0.03 -3.18 6.83
CA ARG A 49 -0.57 -1.94 7.34
C ARG A 49 0.38 -1.22 8.29
N PHE A 50 1.03 -1.92 9.21
CA PHE A 50 1.99 -1.32 10.14
C PHE A 50 3.18 -0.69 9.40
N HIS A 51 3.75 -1.41 8.43
CA HIS A 51 4.85 -0.89 7.63
C HIS A 51 4.43 0.30 6.76
N LEU A 52 3.26 0.24 6.14
CA LEU A 52 2.73 1.35 5.34
C LEU A 52 2.45 2.58 6.20
N ASP A 53 1.82 2.44 7.35
CA ASP A 53 1.59 3.56 8.28
C ASP A 53 2.91 4.22 8.69
N TYR A 54 3.95 3.42 8.95
CA TYR A 54 5.28 3.93 9.24
C TYR A 54 5.92 4.66 8.03
N LEU A 55 5.82 4.09 6.83
CA LEU A 55 6.45 4.64 5.62
C LEU A 55 5.72 5.87 5.05
N LEU A 56 4.41 5.99 5.28
CA LEU A 56 3.60 7.09 4.79
C LEU A 56 3.68 8.34 5.70
N LYS A 57 4.25 8.23 6.91
CA LYS A 57 4.48 9.39 7.79
C LYS A 57 5.37 10.43 7.12
N GLY A 58 4.93 11.68 7.15
CA GLY A 58 5.62 12.80 6.49
C GLY A 58 5.40 12.87 4.98
N THR A 59 4.48 12.06 4.42
CA THR A 59 4.08 12.11 3.00
C THR A 59 2.66 12.65 2.83
N LEU A 60 2.25 12.90 1.59
CA LEU A 60 0.89 13.34 1.23
C LEU A 60 -0.20 12.32 1.63
N ALA A 61 0.20 11.07 1.92
CA ALA A 61 -0.67 9.96 2.27
C ALA A 61 -0.60 9.57 3.76
N GLU A 62 0.02 10.38 4.62
CA GLU A 62 0.14 10.11 6.07
C GLU A 62 -1.20 9.82 6.75
N LYS A 63 -2.25 10.54 6.35
CA LYS A 63 -3.61 10.41 6.91
C LYS A 63 -4.53 9.59 6.02
N SER A 64 -3.98 8.90 5.02
CA SER A 64 -4.77 8.11 4.09
C SER A 64 -5.37 6.89 4.78
N LYS A 65 -6.59 6.56 4.40
CA LYS A 65 -7.25 5.32 4.80
C LYS A 65 -6.70 4.18 3.95
N LEU A 66 -6.02 3.24 4.60
CA LEU A 66 -5.54 2.02 3.95
C LEU A 66 -6.67 0.99 3.85
N VAL A 67 -7.04 0.61 2.62
CA VAL A 67 -8.06 -0.40 2.31
C VAL A 67 -7.41 -1.57 1.59
N PHE A 68 -7.42 -2.74 2.21
CA PHE A 68 -6.88 -3.96 1.63
C PHE A 68 -8.00 -4.80 1.02
N LYS A 69 -7.94 -5.06 -0.29
CA LYS A 69 -8.87 -5.91 -1.02
C LYS A 69 -8.20 -7.26 -1.26
N LYS A 70 -8.74 -8.33 -0.68
CA LYS A 70 -8.26 -9.70 -0.94
C LYS A 70 -8.60 -10.10 -2.38
N VAL A 71 -7.59 -10.49 -3.14
CA VAL A 71 -7.74 -10.90 -4.54
C VAL A 71 -7.08 -12.26 -4.76
N LYS A 72 -7.65 -13.06 -5.67
CA LYS A 72 -7.08 -14.36 -6.07
C LYS A 72 -5.90 -14.17 -7.03
N THR A 73 -4.89 -13.44 -6.60
CA THR A 73 -3.63 -13.27 -7.33
C THR A 73 -2.49 -13.59 -6.38
N ASP A 74 -1.33 -13.88 -6.93
CA ASP A 74 -0.08 -14.13 -6.23
C ASP A 74 0.73 -12.83 -6.05
N THR A 75 0.10 -11.66 -6.07
CA THR A 75 0.80 -10.37 -6.08
C THR A 75 0.14 -9.36 -5.17
N ILE A 76 0.93 -8.53 -4.52
CA ILE A 76 0.45 -7.40 -3.73
C ILE A 76 0.77 -6.11 -4.48
N VAL A 77 -0.25 -5.36 -4.88
CA VAL A 77 -0.09 -4.17 -5.74
C VAL A 77 -1.02 -3.03 -5.35
N LEU A 78 -0.58 -1.80 -5.62
CA LEU A 78 -1.41 -0.61 -5.48
C LEU A 78 -2.50 -0.59 -6.57
N ARG A 79 -3.77 -0.71 -6.17
CA ARG A 79 -4.92 -0.66 -7.09
C ARG A 79 -5.24 0.79 -7.45
N GLU A 80 -5.61 1.60 -6.47
CA GLU A 80 -6.13 2.95 -6.66
C GLU A 80 -5.75 3.86 -5.47
N ILE A 81 -5.68 5.16 -5.75
CA ILE A 81 -5.55 6.19 -4.71
C ILE A 81 -6.61 7.25 -4.96
N GLU A 82 -7.15 7.81 -3.89
CA GLU A 82 -8.09 8.93 -3.91
C GLU A 82 -7.54 10.08 -3.07
N GLY A 83 -7.87 11.31 -3.44
CA GLY A 83 -7.37 12.49 -2.78
C GLY A 83 -7.80 13.80 -3.45
N GLU A 84 -7.30 14.90 -2.90
CA GLU A 84 -7.54 16.29 -3.34
C GLU A 84 -6.22 17.02 -3.64
#